data_AF-A0A529HLE0-F1
#
_entry.id   AF-A0A529HLE0-F1
#
_cell.length_a   1.000
_cell.length_b   1.000
_cell.length_c   1.000
_cell.angle_alpha   90.00
_cell.angle_beta   90.00
_cell.angle_gamma   90.00
#
_symmetry.space_group_name_H-M   'P 1'
#
loop_
_entity.id
_entity.type
_entity.pdbx_description
1 polymer ?
#
loop_
_entity_poly.entity_id
_entity_poly.type
_entity_poly.pdbx_seq_one_letter_code
_entity_poly.pdbx_strand_id
1 'polypeptide(L)'
;PQALLIMLPPWGNLMIELLKGTALVALIAVADLTFQAKQINATTYLSAQSFGTALVVYYIVARFVITPSMRWLEGVMMRKMGRA
;
A
#
# COMPACT_ATOMS: atom_id res chain seq x y z
N PRO A 1 -8.46 32.10 9.44
CA PRO A 1 -8.30 31.35 10.71
C PRO A 1 -9.44 30.37 11.03
N GLN A 2 -10.71 30.70 10.78
CA GLN A 2 -11.86 29.83 11.12
C GLN A 2 -12.02 28.60 10.20
N ALA A 3 -11.64 28.72 8.93
CA ALA A 3 -11.71 27.61 7.96
C ALA A 3 -10.89 26.38 8.42
N LEU A 4 -9.69 26.60 8.95
CA LEU A 4 -8.79 25.55 9.43
C LEU A 4 -9.40 24.78 10.63
N LEU A 5 -10.12 25.48 11.52
CA LEU A 5 -10.84 24.90 12.65
C LEU A 5 -12.02 24.01 12.20
N ILE A 6 -12.70 24.39 11.11
CA ILE A 6 -13.82 23.62 10.55
C ILE A 6 -13.31 22.40 9.76
N MET A 7 -12.11 22.48 9.16
CA MET A 7 -11.51 21.42 8.36
C MET A 7 -10.85 20.32 9.20
N LEU A 8 -10.36 20.64 10.40
CA LEU A 8 -9.65 19.73 11.29
C LEU A 8 -10.45 18.45 11.65
N PRO A 9 -11.74 18.52 12.04
CA PRO A 9 -12.52 17.32 12.38
C PRO A 9 -12.69 16.32 11.22
N PRO A 10 -13.17 16.71 10.01
CA PRO A 10 -13.29 15.77 8.89
C PRO A 10 -11.93 15.29 8.36
N TRP A 11 -10.90 16.14 8.40
CA TRP A 11 -9.54 15.74 7.99
C TRP A 11 -8.97 14.64 8.88
N GLY A 12 -9.14 14.77 10.20
CA GLY A 12 -8.71 13.73 11.15
C GLY A 12 -9.41 12.39 10.90
N ASN A 13 -10.71 12.42 10.59
CA ASN A 13 -11.44 11.19 10.25
C ASN A 13 -10.89 10.52 8.97
N LEU A 14 -10.64 11.30 7.92
CA LEU A 14 -10.05 10.80 6.67
C LEU A 14 -8.66 10.19 6.89
N MET A 15 -7.81 10.83 7.70
CA MET A 15 -6.50 10.27 8.02
C MET A 15 -6.60 8.92 8.73
N ILE A 16 -7.51 8.78 9.70
CA ILE A 16 -7.72 7.53 10.43
C ILE A 16 -8.19 6.44 9.48
N GLU A 17 -9.08 6.76 8.54
CA GLU A 17 -9.58 5.82 7.53
C GLU A 17 -8.47 5.37 6.57
N LEU A 18 -7.66 6.32 6.07
CA LEU A 18 -6.50 6.02 5.23
C LEU A 18 -5.48 5.15 5.97
N LEU A 19 -5.21 5.44 7.24
CA LEU A 19 -4.30 4.66 8.07
C LEU A 19 -4.81 3.23 8.26
N LYS A 20 -6.10 3.05 8.58
CA LYS A 20 -6.73 1.72 8.72
C LYS A 20 -6.64 0.92 7.42
N GLY A 21 -6.98 1.52 6.28
CA GLY A 21 -6.94 0.86 4.99
C GLY A 21 -5.53 0.46 4.57
N THR A 22 -4.58 1.40 4.66
CA THR A 22 -3.18 1.15 4.29
C THR A 22 -2.50 0.14 5.21
N ALA A 23 -2.77 0.18 6.51
CA ALA A 23 -2.26 -0.79 7.48
C ALA A 23 -2.81 -2.19 7.22
N LEU A 24 -4.12 -2.32 6.92
CA LEU A 24 -4.74 -3.62 6.64
C LEU A 24 -4.12 -4.27 5.39
N VAL A 25 -4.00 -3.51 4.30
CA VAL A 25 -3.42 -4.02 3.05
C VAL A 25 -1.94 -4.39 3.24
N ALA A 26 -1.16 -3.55 3.91
CA ALA A 26 0.25 -3.84 4.19
C ALA A 26 0.42 -5.08 5.08
N LEU A 27 -0.43 -5.23 6.11
CA LEU A 27 -0.39 -6.36 7.03
C LEU A 27 -0.61 -7.69 6.30
N ILE A 28 -1.66 -7.79 5.46
CA ILE A 28 -1.96 -9.02 4.73
C ILE A 28 -0.85 -9.33 3.73
N ALA A 29 -0.47 -8.36 2.88
CA ALA A 29 0.51 -8.58 1.83
C ALA A 29 1.89 -9.00 2.38
N VAL A 30 2.35 -8.36 3.46
CA VAL A 30 3.64 -8.70 4.08
C VAL A 30 3.56 -10.04 4.81
N ALA A 31 2.46 -10.34 5.50
CA ALA A 31 2.28 -11.62 6.18
C ALA A 31 2.31 -12.79 5.19
N ASP A 32 1.57 -12.69 4.09
CA ASP A 32 1.50 -13.73 3.06
C ASP A 32 2.87 -13.96 2.40
N LEU A 33 3.54 -12.88 2.01
CA LEU A 33 4.85 -12.97 1.38
C LEU A 33 5.93 -13.53 2.32
N THR A 34 5.90 -13.13 3.59
CA THR A 34 6.82 -13.63 4.61
C THR A 34 6.56 -15.10 4.91
N PHE A 35 5.31 -15.53 4.92
CA PHE A 35 4.94 -16.93 5.09
C PHE A 35 5.54 -17.79 3.98
N GLN A 36 5.37 -17.37 2.72
CA GLN A 36 5.98 -18.05 1.56
C GLN A 36 7.50 -18.07 1.63
N ALA A 37 8.13 -16.94 1.97
CA ALA A 37 9.59 -16.86 2.14
C ALA A 37 10.11 -17.81 3.23
N LYS A 38 9.39 -17.94 4.35
CA LYS A 38 9.72 -18.89 5.42
C LYS A 38 9.58 -20.33 4.95
N GLN A 39 8.55 -20.66 4.18
CA GLN A 39 8.35 -22.00 3.64
C GLN A 39 9.50 -22.40 2.70
N ILE A 40 9.90 -21.51 1.79
CA ILE A 40 11.04 -21.71 0.88
C ILE A 40 12.36 -21.81 1.67
N ASN A 41 12.53 -20.98 2.70
CA ASN A 41 13.73 -21.06 3.54
C ASN A 41 13.78 -22.38 4.33
N ALA A 42 12.65 -22.91 4.77
CA ALA A 42 12.60 -24.18 5.49
C ALA A 42 12.99 -25.39 4.62
N THR A 43 12.78 -25.32 3.31
CA THR A 43 13.17 -26.38 2.37
C THR A 43 14.60 -26.20 1.83
N THR A 44 15.01 -24.96 1.59
CA THR A 44 16.27 -24.64 0.88
C THR A 44 17.40 -24.28 1.84
N TYR A 45 17.09 -23.91 3.09
CA TYR A 45 18.02 -23.37 4.11
C TYR A 45 18.78 -22.09 3.69
N LEU A 46 18.38 -21.47 2.58
CA LEU A 46 18.99 -20.26 2.03
C LEU A 46 18.21 -19.01 2.47
N SER A 47 18.50 -18.52 3.67
CA SER A 47 17.74 -17.43 4.28
C SER A 47 17.92 -16.10 3.57
N ALA A 48 19.16 -15.74 3.22
CA ALA A 48 19.46 -14.49 2.54
C ALA A 48 18.79 -14.40 1.17
N GLN A 49 18.76 -15.50 0.41
CA GLN A 49 18.12 -15.54 -0.90
C GLN A 49 16.60 -15.51 -0.77
N SER A 50 16.02 -16.31 0.14
CA SER A 50 14.56 -16.38 0.31
C SER A 50 13.96 -15.03 0.73
N PHE A 51 14.51 -14.40 1.77
CA PHE A 51 14.04 -13.09 2.22
C PHE A 51 14.47 -11.96 1.29
N GLY A 52 15.65 -12.06 0.65
CA GLY A 52 16.10 -11.09 -0.35
C GLY A 52 15.18 -11.03 -1.57
N THR A 53 14.81 -12.19 -2.11
CA THR A 53 13.84 -12.28 -3.21
C THR A 53 12.47 -11.77 -2.79
N ALA A 54 12.00 -12.10 -1.58
CA ALA A 54 10.75 -11.55 -1.05
C ALA A 54 10.77 -10.01 -1.00
N LEU A 55 11.87 -9.40 -0.53
CA LEU A 55 12.02 -7.95 -0.47
C LEU A 55 11.97 -7.31 -1.87
N VAL A 56 12.66 -7.91 -2.85
CA VAL A 56 12.62 -7.47 -4.25
C VAL A 56 11.20 -7.57 -4.82
N VAL A 57 10.50 -8.67 -4.58
CA VAL A 57 9.11 -8.86 -5.03
C VAL A 57 8.20 -7.80 -4.41
N TYR A 58 8.29 -7.58 -3.10
CA TYR A 58 7.53 -6.53 -2.42
C TYR A 58 7.78 -5.16 -3.04
N TYR A 59 9.05 -4.81 -3.28
CA TYR A 59 9.44 -3.55 -3.89
C TYR A 59 8.88 -3.39 -5.31
N ILE A 60 8.96 -4.43 -6.13
CA ILE A 60 8.41 -4.43 -7.49
C ILE A 60 6.90 -4.22 -7.45
N VAL A 61 6.17 -4.95 -6.60
CA VAL A 61 4.71 -4.80 -6.49
C VAL A 61 4.36 -3.38 -6.03
N ALA A 62 5.03 -2.86 -4.99
CA ALA A 62 4.78 -1.50 -4.50
C ALA A 62 5.03 -0.44 -5.60
N ARG A 63 6.14 -0.56 -6.34
CA ARG A 63 6.54 0.43 -7.35
C ARG A 63 5.73 0.31 -8.64
N PHE A 64 5.47 -0.89 -9.11
CA PHE A 64 4.87 -1.14 -10.44
C PHE A 64 3.38 -1.47 -10.40
N VAL A 65 2.80 -1.75 -9.24
CA VAL A 65 1.34 -1.98 -9.11
C VAL A 65 0.69 -0.81 -8.39
N ILE A 66 1.14 -0.47 -7.18
CA ILE A 66 0.50 0.56 -6.35
C ILE A 66 0.71 1.97 -6.92
N THR A 67 1.92 2.32 -7.32
CA THR A 67 2.21 3.67 -7.84
C THR A 67 1.44 3.99 -9.14
N PRO A 68 1.42 3.12 -10.18
CA PRO A 68 0.66 3.39 -11.39
C PRO A 68 -0.85 3.23 -11.21
N SER A 69 -1.33 2.35 -10.33
CA SER A 69 -2.78 2.26 -10.05
C SER A 69 -3.30 3.58 -9.47
N MET A 70 -2.53 4.20 -8.58
CA MET A 70 -2.86 5.52 -8.03
C MET A 70 -2.91 6.59 -9.11
N ARG A 71 -1.90 6.65 -10.00
CA ARG A 71 -1.87 7.59 -11.13
C ARG A 71 -3.03 7.38 -12.11
N TRP A 72 -3.38 6.12 -12.36
CA TRP A 72 -4.53 5.78 -13.21
C TRP A 72 -5.84 6.23 -12.57
N LEU A 73 -6.03 5.95 -11.27
CA LEU A 73 -7.20 6.41 -10.51
C LEU A 73 -7.34 7.94 -10.52
N GLU A 74 -6.25 8.66 -10.31
CA GLU A 74 -6.21 10.12 -10.42
C GLU A 74 -6.65 10.59 -11.82
N GLY A 75 -6.12 9.98 -12.88
CA GLY A 75 -6.50 10.29 -14.25
C GLY A 75 -7.98 10.02 -14.55
N VAL A 76 -8.54 8.94 -14.01
CA VAL A 76 -9.97 8.60 -14.15
C VAL A 76 -10.84 9.60 -13.38
N MET A 77 -10.46 9.96 -12.14
CA MET A 77 -11.21 10.92 -11.34
C MET A 77 -11.18 12.33 -11.94
N MET A 78 -10.02 12.81 -12.41
CA MET A 78 -9.92 14.12 -13.08
C MET A 78 -10.82 14.21 -14.31
N ARG A 79 -10.92 13.13 -15.10
CA ARG A 79 -11.85 13.06 -16.25
C ARG A 79 -13.32 13.08 -15.85
N LYS A 80 -13.67 12.60 -14.65
CA LYS A 80 -15.05 12.66 -14.13
C LYS A 80 -15.39 14.04 -13.55
N MET A 81 -14.47 14.67 -12.82
CA MET A 81 -14.69 16.01 -12.26
C MET A 81 -14.69 17.11 -13.34
N GLY A 82 -13.89 17.00 -14.40
CA GLY A 82 -13.93 17.94 -15.51
C GLY A 82 -15.19 17.86 -16.40
N ARG A 83 -16.15 17.01 -16.06
CA ARG A 83 -17.45 16.86 -16.75
C ARG A 83 -18.65 17.28 -15.87
N ALA A 84 -18.39 17.86 -14.70
CA ALA A 84 -19.37 18.49 -13.82
C ALA A 84 -19.10 20.00 -13.76
#